data_AF-A0A846T2E2-F1
#
_entry.id   AF-A0A846T2E2-F1
#
_cell.length_a   1.000
_cell.length_b   1.000
_cell.length_c   1.000
_cell.angle_alpha   90.00
_cell.angle_beta   90.00
_cell.angle_gamma   90.00
#
_symmetry.space_group_name_H-M   'P 1'
#
loop_
_entity.id
_entity.type
_entity.pdbx_description
1 polymer ?
#
loop_
_entity_poly.entity_id
_entity_poly.type
_entity_poly.pdbx_seq_one_letter_code
_entity_poly.pdbx_strand_id
1 'polypeptide(L)'
;MAREATGFRMKFEQIVALPARLTANLLNSYVDFLGYDALALPQRPMLPLEGGPRPVFPPRSAPRGGPQLSEQPSTYDQDYYTDWIRAFLDLVERNARCRDGVEVDLAANRRLGELLAQLQSSPSA
;
A
#
# COMPACT_ATOMS: atom_id res chain seq x y z
N MET A 1 12.96 -52.90 -9.37
CA MET A 1 11.89 -51.96 -9.77
C MET A 1 12.13 -50.64 -9.06
N ALA A 2 13.00 -49.79 -9.62
CA ALA A 2 13.29 -48.47 -9.08
C ALA A 2 12.19 -47.50 -9.52
N ARG A 3 11.53 -46.83 -8.56
CA ARG A 3 10.67 -45.68 -8.84
C ARG A 3 11.59 -44.52 -9.21
N GLU A 4 11.71 -44.22 -10.50
CA GLU A 4 12.16 -42.92 -10.97
C GLU A 4 11.14 -41.89 -10.48
N ALA A 5 11.49 -41.18 -9.41
CA ALA A 5 10.84 -39.94 -9.05
C ALA A 5 11.34 -38.89 -10.05
N THR A 6 10.55 -38.65 -11.11
CA THR A 6 10.77 -37.56 -12.06
C THR A 6 10.67 -36.24 -11.28
N GLY A 7 11.82 -35.76 -10.80
CA GLY A 7 11.90 -34.51 -10.06
C GLY A 7 11.47 -33.36 -10.95
N PHE A 8 10.32 -32.77 -10.65
CA PHE A 8 9.89 -31.52 -11.24
C PHE A 8 10.88 -30.41 -10.84
N ARG A 9 11.89 -30.14 -11.68
CA ARG A 9 12.77 -28.98 -11.53
C ARG A 9 12.04 -27.75 -12.05
N MET A 10 11.34 -27.06 -11.15
CA MET A 10 10.91 -25.68 -11.40
C MET A 10 12.14 -24.85 -11.77
N LYS A 11 12.04 -24.07 -12.84
CA LYS A 11 13.09 -23.10 -13.19
C LYS A 11 13.10 -22.01 -12.12
N PHE A 12 14.28 -21.51 -11.75
CA PHE A 12 14.44 -20.45 -10.76
C PHE A 12 13.48 -19.27 -11.00
N GLU A 13 13.32 -18.86 -12.26
CA GLU A 13 12.36 -17.84 -12.70
C GLU A 13 10.92 -18.10 -12.22
N GLN A 14 10.47 -19.36 -12.24
CA GLN A 14 9.14 -19.76 -11.78
C GLN A 14 9.02 -19.71 -10.25
N ILE A 15 10.12 -19.93 -9.54
CA ILE A 15 10.19 -19.86 -8.07
C ILE A 15 10.12 -18.40 -7.60
N VAL A 16 10.81 -17.49 -8.27
CA VAL A 16 10.89 -16.08 -7.85
C VAL A 16 9.73 -15.22 -8.34
N ALA A 17 9.01 -15.64 -9.38
CA ALA A 17 7.91 -14.87 -9.96
C ALA A 17 6.83 -14.51 -8.93
N LEU A 18 6.41 -15.46 -8.09
CA LEU A 18 5.37 -15.22 -7.09
C LEU A 18 5.86 -14.28 -5.95
N PRO A 19 7.00 -14.54 -5.27
CA PRO A 19 7.55 -13.61 -4.28
C PRO A 19 7.78 -12.20 -4.83
N ALA A 20 8.32 -12.08 -6.05
CA ALA A 20 8.54 -10.79 -6.69
C ALA A 20 7.22 -10.04 -6.90
N ARG A 21 6.18 -10.73 -7.39
CA ARG A 21 4.85 -10.11 -7.60
C ARG A 21 4.19 -9.68 -6.29
N LEU A 22 4.27 -10.51 -5.25
CA LEU A 22 3.74 -10.16 -3.92
C LEU A 22 4.47 -8.94 -3.34
N THR A 23 5.79 -8.91 -3.46
CA THR A 23 6.61 -7.79 -2.98
C THR A 23 6.29 -6.51 -3.74
N ALA A 24 6.18 -6.58 -5.07
CA ALA A 24 5.80 -5.45 -5.90
C ALA A 24 4.41 -4.92 -5.53
N ASN A 25 3.44 -5.80 -5.28
CA ASN A 25 2.10 -5.39 -4.87
C ASN A 25 2.10 -4.69 -3.50
N LEU A 26 2.87 -5.19 -2.54
CA LEU A 26 3.01 -4.55 -1.21
C LEU A 26 3.66 -3.17 -1.33
N LEU A 27 4.73 -3.05 -2.12
CA LEU A 27 5.42 -1.78 -2.35
C LEU A 27 4.48 -0.79 -3.06
N ASN A 28 3.80 -1.22 -4.12
CA ASN A 28 2.91 -0.37 -4.88
C ASN A 28 1.75 0.13 -4.01
N SER A 29 1.10 -0.74 -3.23
CA SER A 29 0.05 -0.33 -2.28
C SER A 29 0.57 0.70 -1.27
N TYR A 30 1.78 0.52 -0.75
CA TYR A 30 2.38 1.52 0.13
C TYR A 30 2.66 2.84 -0.59
N VAL A 31 3.14 2.84 -1.84
CA VAL A 31 3.39 4.08 -2.60
C VAL A 31 2.08 4.78 -2.99
N ASP A 32 1.05 3.99 -3.33
CA ASP A 32 -0.26 4.49 -3.75
C ASP A 32 -1.01 5.15 -2.59
N PHE A 33 -0.88 4.61 -1.36
CA PHE A 33 -1.68 5.04 -0.22
C PHE A 33 -0.89 5.54 0.99
N LEU A 34 0.45 5.49 0.93
CA LEU A 34 1.36 5.88 2.00
C LEU A 34 1.07 5.20 3.35
N GLY A 35 0.51 3.98 3.29
CA GLY A 35 0.08 3.18 4.44
C GLY A 35 -1.25 3.59 5.08
N TYR A 36 -1.94 4.62 4.57
CA TYR A 36 -3.23 5.06 5.11
C TYR A 36 -4.40 4.14 4.77
N ASP A 37 -4.26 3.30 3.73
CA ASP A 37 -5.23 2.26 3.38
C ASP A 37 -5.36 1.19 4.46
N ALA A 38 -4.30 0.94 5.23
CA ALA A 38 -4.29 0.04 6.38
C ALA A 38 -4.95 0.63 7.66
N LEU A 39 -5.25 1.94 7.68
CA LEU A 39 -5.88 2.61 8.82
C LEU A 39 -7.40 2.70 8.66
N ALA A 40 -8.12 2.72 9.79
CA ALA A 40 -9.55 3.03 9.79
C ALA A 40 -9.78 4.49 9.35
N LEU A 41 -10.90 4.75 8.67
CA LEU A 41 -11.21 6.08 8.10
C LEU A 41 -11.02 7.26 9.09
N PRO A 42 -11.44 7.17 10.37
CA PRO A 42 -11.27 8.29 11.32
C PRO A 42 -9.81 8.57 11.71
N GLN A 43 -8.89 7.63 11.46
CA GLN A 43 -7.47 7.77 11.78
C GLN A 43 -6.67 8.38 10.62
N ARG A 44 -7.29 8.52 9.45
CA ARG A 44 -6.66 9.07 8.25
C ARG A 44 -6.66 10.59 8.28
N PRO A 45 -5.70 11.24 7.61
CA PRO A 45 -5.68 12.67 7.42
C PRO A 45 -7.00 13.17 6.82
N MET A 46 -7.54 14.25 7.38
CA MET A 46 -8.74 14.89 6.84
C MET A 46 -8.34 15.90 5.76
N LEU A 47 -9.02 15.83 4.62
CA LEU A 47 -8.97 16.78 3.53
C LEU A 47 -10.11 17.80 3.70
N PRO A 48 -9.82 19.09 3.89
CA PRO A 48 -10.84 20.12 3.96
C PRO A 48 -11.39 20.40 2.55
N LEU A 49 -12.70 20.25 2.38
CA LEU A 49 -13.43 20.55 1.15
C LEU A 49 -14.61 21.47 1.46
N GLU A 50 -15.12 22.19 0.45
CA GLU A 50 -16.30 23.05 0.61
C GLU A 50 -17.53 22.29 1.13
N GLY A 51 -17.69 21.02 0.71
CA GLY A 51 -18.77 20.13 1.16
C GLY A 51 -18.56 19.51 2.55
N GLY A 52 -17.52 19.90 3.27
CA GLY A 52 -17.13 19.34 4.57
C GLY A 52 -15.90 18.44 4.49
N PRO A 53 -15.18 18.28 5.62
CA PRO A 53 -13.94 17.51 5.63
C PRO A 53 -14.21 16.01 5.42
N ARG A 54 -13.38 15.34 4.63
CA ARG A 54 -13.41 13.88 4.46
C ARG A 54 -12.03 13.27 4.67
N PRO A 55 -11.92 11.99 5.09
CA PRO A 55 -10.63 11.32 5.12
C PRO A 55 -10.07 11.11 3.71
N VAL A 56 -8.74 11.08 3.59
CA VAL A 56 -8.04 10.67 2.37
C VAL A 56 -8.31 9.19 2.04
N PHE A 57 -8.31 8.88 0.75
CA PHE A 57 -8.51 7.56 0.16
C PHE A 57 -9.81 6.87 0.62
N PRO A 58 -10.98 7.50 0.48
CA PRO A 58 -12.24 6.86 0.85
C PRO A 58 -12.44 5.54 0.08
N PRO A 59 -13.03 4.51 0.70
CA PRO A 59 -13.27 3.24 0.03
C PRO A 59 -14.17 3.47 -1.18
N ARG A 60 -13.81 2.85 -2.31
CA ARG A 60 -14.64 2.90 -3.51
C ARG A 60 -15.85 2.00 -3.32
N SER A 61 -17.03 2.54 -3.67
CA SER A 61 -18.24 1.76 -3.73
C SER A 61 -18.08 0.63 -4.74
N ALA A 62 -18.18 -0.62 -4.29
CA ALA A 62 -18.20 -1.75 -5.19
C ALA A 62 -19.43 -1.64 -6.10
N PRO A 63 -19.29 -1.81 -7.44
CA PRO A 63 -20.43 -1.85 -8.34
C PRO A 63 -21.41 -2.95 -7.89
N ARG A 64 -22.70 -2.63 -7.78
CA ARG A 64 -23.72 -3.67 -7.56
C ARG A 64 -24.10 -4.24 -8.93
N GLY A 65 -23.79 -5.51 -9.16
CA GLY A 65 -24.07 -6.20 -10.42
C GLY A 65 -23.02 -5.94 -11.50
N GLY A 66 -23.44 -5.54 -12.69
CA GLY A 66 -22.55 -5.21 -13.81
C GLY A 66 -21.81 -3.88 -13.65
N PRO A 67 -20.85 -3.57 -14.53
CA PRO A 67 -20.17 -2.28 -14.53
C PRO A 67 -21.18 -1.14 -14.71
N GLN A 68 -21.31 -0.30 -13.67
CA GLN A 68 -22.14 0.91 -13.71
C GLN A 68 -21.25 2.06 -14.19
N LEU A 69 -21.38 2.43 -15.46
CA LEU A 69 -20.67 3.56 -16.05
C LEU A 69 -21.62 4.75 -16.11
N SER A 70 -21.23 5.88 -15.50
CA SER A 70 -21.93 7.15 -15.67
C SER A 70 -21.65 7.76 -17.04
N GLU A 71 -22.60 8.54 -17.55
CA GLU A 71 -22.39 9.34 -18.78
C GLU A 71 -21.28 10.36 -18.61
N GLN A 72 -21.13 10.89 -17.39
CA GLN A 72 -20.07 11.82 -17.03
C GLN A 72 -18.84 11.07 -16.52
N PRO A 73 -17.64 11.38 -17.03
CA PRO A 73 -16.39 10.87 -16.45
C PRO A 73 -16.25 11.30 -14.99
N SER A 74 -15.79 10.38 -14.13
CA SER A 74 -15.47 10.71 -12.75
C SER A 74 -14.26 11.63 -12.65
N THR A 75 -14.19 12.46 -11.62
CA THR A 75 -13.03 13.28 -11.21
C THR A 75 -11.90 12.48 -10.56
N TYR A 76 -11.83 11.17 -10.83
CA TYR A 76 -11.01 10.22 -10.10
C TYR A 76 -9.55 10.65 -9.93
N ASP A 77 -8.88 11.05 -11.02
CA ASP A 77 -7.48 11.44 -10.97
C ASP A 77 -7.27 12.67 -10.08
N GLN A 78 -8.15 13.67 -10.20
CA GLN A 78 -8.09 14.89 -9.40
C GLN A 78 -8.30 14.60 -7.91
N ASP A 79 -9.30 13.77 -7.59
CA ASP A 79 -9.59 13.35 -6.21
C ASP A 79 -8.42 12.57 -5.62
N TYR A 80 -7.86 11.64 -6.40
CA TYR A 80 -6.71 10.82 -5.99
C TYR A 80 -5.46 11.67 -5.76
N TYR A 81 -5.11 12.57 -6.67
CA TYR A 81 -3.93 13.43 -6.50
C TYR A 81 -4.07 14.37 -5.30
N THR A 82 -5.27 14.91 -5.07
CA THR A 82 -5.54 15.76 -3.92
C THR A 82 -5.38 14.99 -2.61
N ASP A 83 -5.89 13.76 -2.56
CA ASP A 83 -5.73 12.85 -1.42
C ASP A 83 -4.26 12.52 -1.18
N TRP A 84 -3.53 12.18 -2.24
CA TRP A 84 -2.13 11.81 -2.16
C TRP A 84 -1.26 12.96 -1.65
N ILE A 85 -1.47 14.19 -2.14
CA ILE A 85 -0.75 15.38 -1.66
C ILE A 85 -1.03 15.63 -0.18
N ARG A 86 -2.30 15.54 0.24
CA ARG A 86 -2.68 15.73 1.65
C ARG A 86 -2.08 14.65 2.57
N ALA A 87 -2.10 13.39 2.11
CA ALA A 87 -1.52 12.26 2.82
C ALA A 87 0.00 12.36 2.95
N PHE A 88 0.68 12.77 1.87
CA PHE A 88 2.13 12.99 1.86
C PHE A 88 2.54 14.12 2.80
N LEU A 89 1.81 15.25 2.78
CA LEU A 89 2.06 16.34 3.72
C LEU A 89 1.93 15.86 5.17
N ASP A 90 0.88 15.11 5.49
CA ASP A 90 0.67 14.55 6.84
C ASP A 90 1.81 13.61 7.23
N LEU A 91 2.24 12.73 6.32
CA LEU A 91 3.36 11.81 6.53
C LEU A 91 4.65 12.57 6.82
N VAL A 92 4.97 13.61 6.04
CA VAL A 92 6.17 14.42 6.24
C VAL A 92 6.08 15.20 7.54
N GLU A 93 4.94 15.81 7.86
CA GLU A 93 4.74 16.54 9.11
C GLU A 93 4.89 15.64 10.34
N ARG A 94 4.30 14.44 10.31
CA ARG A 94 4.51 13.43 11.36
C ARG A 94 5.99 13.11 11.49
N ASN A 95 6.64 12.72 10.40
CA ASN A 95 8.08 12.40 10.40
C ASN A 95 8.98 13.57 10.82
N ALA A 96 8.59 14.82 10.57
CA ALA A 96 9.33 16.00 10.99
C ALA A 96 9.15 16.28 12.49
N ARG A 97 7.92 16.20 13.01
CA ARG A 97 7.64 16.27 14.46
C ARG A 97 8.36 15.17 15.23
N CYS A 98 8.57 14.01 14.59
CA CYS A 98 9.38 12.93 15.14
C CYS A 98 10.85 13.31 15.33
N ARG A 99 11.42 14.17 14.46
CA ARG A 99 12.86 14.43 14.36
C ARG A 99 13.39 15.42 15.42
N ASP A 100 12.54 16.31 15.93
CA ASP A 100 12.91 17.28 16.98
C ASP A 100 12.82 16.72 18.42
N GLY A 101 12.66 15.40 18.57
CA GLY A 101 13.14 14.70 19.76
C GLY A 101 12.12 14.10 20.74
N VAL A 102 10.87 13.81 20.38
CA VAL A 102 9.97 13.08 21.32
C VAL A 102 9.19 11.90 20.75
N GLU A 103 8.89 11.81 19.46
CA GLU A 103 8.22 10.60 18.95
C GLU A 103 8.73 10.23 17.57
N VAL A 104 9.88 9.57 17.44
CA VAL A 104 10.06 8.69 16.27
C VAL A 104 8.90 7.71 16.29
N ASP A 105 8.10 7.62 15.22
CA ASP A 105 7.14 6.52 15.07
C ASP A 105 7.94 5.23 14.88
N LEU A 106 8.44 4.74 16.01
CA LEU A 106 9.21 3.52 16.12
C LEU A 106 8.38 2.36 15.59
N ALA A 107 7.05 2.43 15.62
CA ALA A 107 6.18 1.38 15.09
C ALA A 107 6.19 1.35 13.56
N ALA A 108 6.11 2.51 12.88
CA ALA A 108 6.20 2.56 11.42
C ALA A 108 7.61 2.19 10.90
N ASN A 109 8.66 2.73 11.51
CA ASN A 109 10.03 2.39 11.14
C ASN A 109 10.38 0.93 11.46
N ARG A 110 9.87 0.40 12.59
CA ARG A 110 9.99 -1.02 12.90
C ARG A 110 9.22 -1.88 11.92
N ARG A 111 8.03 -1.47 11.49
CA ARG A 111 7.23 -2.22 10.51
C ARG A 111 7.89 -2.24 9.13
N LEU A 112 8.47 -1.12 8.70
CA LEU A 112 9.33 -1.09 7.51
C LEU A 112 10.56 -1.99 7.69
N GLY A 113 11.20 -1.93 8.86
CA GLY A 113 12.32 -2.80 9.22
C GLY A 113 11.95 -4.29 9.21
N GLU A 114 10.78 -4.66 9.73
CA GLU A 114 10.25 -6.02 9.73
C GLU A 114 9.94 -6.50 8.31
N LEU A 115 9.36 -5.65 7.47
CA LEU A 115 9.17 -5.94 6.04
C LEU A 115 10.51 -6.15 5.32
N LEU A 116 11.48 -5.26 5.54
CA LEU A 116 12.82 -5.39 4.95
C LEU A 116 13.55 -6.63 5.46
N ALA A 117 13.44 -6.96 6.75
CA ALA A 117 14.04 -8.17 7.34
C ALA A 117 13.40 -9.45 6.78
N GLN A 118 12.08 -9.48 6.62
CA GLN A 118 11.38 -10.59 5.97
C GLN A 118 11.85 -10.78 4.53
N LEU A 119 12.00 -9.69 3.77
CA LEU A 119 12.53 -9.72 2.40
C LEU A 119 13.99 -10.21 2.33
N GLN A 120 14.84 -9.86 3.31
CA GLN A 120 16.24 -10.30 3.38
C GLN A 120 16.42 -11.74 3.90
N SER A 121 15.52 -12.19 4.78
CA SER A 121 15.53 -13.55 5.33
C SER A 121 14.93 -14.59 4.37
N SER A 122 14.21 -14.13 3.34
CA SER A 122 13.76 -14.99 2.25
C SER A 122 15.00 -15.39 1.44
N PRO A 123 15.40 -16.67 1.42
CA PRO A 123 16.60 -17.08 0.73
C PRO A 123 16.46 -16.73 -0.74
N SER A 124 17.49 -16.09 -1.30
CA SER A 124 17.71 -16.11 -2.75
C SER A 124 17.79 -17.57 -3.16
N ALA A 125 16.73 -18.06 -3.79
CA ALA A 125 16.75 -19.35 -4.47
C ALA A 125 17.71 -19.33 -5.67
#